data_AF-A0A2V9NE07-F1
#
_entry.id   AF-A0A2V9NE07-F1
#
_cell.length_a   1.000
_cell.length_b   1.000
_cell.length_c   1.000
_cell.angle_alpha   90.00
_cell.angle_beta   90.00
_cell.angle_gamma   90.00
#
_symmetry.space_group_name_H-M   'P 1'
#
loop_
_entity.id
_entity.type
_entity.pdbx_description
1 polymer ?
#
loop_
_entity_poly.entity_id
_entity_poly.type
_entity_poly.pdbx_seq_one_letter_code
_entity_poly.pdbx_strand_id
1 'polypeptide(L)' 'GRMVIPVGPPHAQQLQLIRNADGTVAIETLEGCRFVPLVGAEGY' A
#
# COMPACT_ATOMS: atom_id res chain seq x y z
N GLY A 1 2.03 -6.66 -13.36
CA GLY A 1 2.32 -5.26 -12.99
C GLY A 1 2.81 -5.17 -11.55
N ARG A 2 3.24 -4.00 -11.09
CA ARG A 2 3.62 -3.76 -9.68
C ARG A 2 2.92 -2.49 -9.18
N MET A 3 2.40 -2.51 -7.96
CA MET A 3 1.87 -1.35 -7.26
C MET A 3 2.60 -1.18 -5.93
N VAL A 4 3.03 0.04 -5.62
CA VAL A 4 3.68 0.38 -4.35
C VAL A 4 2.82 1.43 -3.67
N ILE A 5 2.31 1.14 -2.48
CA ILE A 5 1.32 1.99 -1.81
C ILE A 5 1.54 2.01 -0.29
N PRO A 6 1.46 3.19 0.38
CA PRO A 6 1.42 3.27 1.84
C PRO A 6 0.05 2.83 2.36
N VAL A 7 0.03 1.89 3.31
CA VAL A 7 -1.20 1.36 3.92
C VAL A 7 -1.12 1.50 5.43
N GLY A 8 -2.19 1.97 6.06
CA GLY A 8 -2.29 2.14 7.52
C GLY A 8 -2.57 3.58 7.95
N PRO A 9 -2.68 3.82 9.26
CA PRO A 9 -2.98 5.15 9.80
C PRO A 9 -1.78 6.10 9.64
N PRO A 10 -1.99 7.44 9.60
CA PRO A 10 -0.93 8.42 9.28
C PRO A 10 0.35 8.36 10.15
N HIS A 11 0.27 7.77 11.34
CA HIS A 11 1.39 7.65 12.27
C HIS A 11 2.05 6.26 12.30
N ALA A 12 1.54 5.29 11.53
CA ALA A 12 2.06 3.92 11.48
C ALA A 12 1.80 3.25 10.12
N GLN A 13 2.06 3.97 9.02
CA GLN A 13 1.89 3.41 7.69
C GLN A 13 3.02 2.42 7.35
N GLN A 14 2.69 1.41 6.56
CA GLN A 14 3.64 0.46 5.99
C GLN A 14 3.62 0.57 4.46
N LEU A 15 4.79 0.51 3.84
CA LEU A 15 4.94 0.48 2.40
C LEU A 15 4.75 -0.94 1.90
N GLN A 16 3.74 -1.16 1.07
CA GLN A 16 3.42 -2.47 0.52
C GLN A 16 3.73 -2.54 -0.97
N LEU A 17 4.32 -3.65 -1.40
CA LEU A 17 4.50 -4.04 -2.79
C LEU A 17 3.47 -5.09 -3.15
N ILE A 18 2.61 -4.74 -4.10
CA ILE A 18 1.55 -5.60 -4.61
C ILE A 18 1.93 -6.06 -6.02
N ARG A 19 1.94 -7.38 -6.21
CA ARG A 19 2.18 -8.02 -7.50
C ARG A 19 0.95 -8.83 -7.88
N ASN A 20 0.47 -8.63 -9.11
CA ASN A 20 -0.52 -9.50 -9.71
C ASN A 20 0.20 -10.41 -10.71
N ALA A 21 0.13 -11.72 -10.49
CA ALA A 21 0.57 -12.77 -11.42
C ALA A 21 -0.60 -13.75 -11.58
N ASP A 22 -1.06 -13.90 -12.82
CA ASP A 22 -2.08 -14.88 -13.23
C ASP A 22 -3.36 -14.87 -12.37
N GLY A 23 -3.83 -13.66 -12.03
CA GLY A 23 -5.06 -13.46 -11.24
C GLY A 23 -4.86 -13.63 -9.73
N THR A 24 -3.67 -14.01 -9.29
CA THR A 24 -3.31 -14.07 -7.86
C THR A 24 -2.60 -12.78 -7.45
N VAL A 25 -3.08 -12.17 -6.37
CA VAL A 25 -2.48 -10.98 -5.78
C VAL A 25 -1.56 -11.40 -4.64
N ALA A 26 -0.26 -11.11 -4.78
CA ALA A 26 0.74 -11.25 -3.73
C ALA A 26 1.05 -9.88 -3.13
N ILE A 27 1.04 -9.79 -1.81
CA ILE A 27 1.31 -8.55 -1.04
C ILE A 27 2.52 -8.79 -0.16
N GLU A 28 3.49 -7.88 -0.23
CA GLU A 28 4.71 -7.89 0.57
C GLU A 28 4.85 -6.56 1.32
N THR A 29 5.11 -6.61 2.62
CA THR A 29 5.44 -5.40 3.40
C THR A 29 6.95 -5.17 3.31
N LEU A 30 7.34 -3.98 2.86
CA LEU A 30 8.75 -3.61 2.69
C LEU A 30 9.31 -2.97 3.95
N GLU A 31 8.68 -1.88 4.40
CA GLU A 31 9.15 -1.08 5.53
C GLU A 31 8.03 -0.20 6.12
N GLY A 32 8.30 0.44 7.25
CA GLY A 32 7.46 1.53 7.74
C GLY A 32 7.69 2.81 6.93
N CYS A 33 6.66 3.60 6.70
CA CYS A 33 6.74 4.84 5.94
C CYS A 33 5.84 5.94 6.51
N ARG A 34 5.98 7.17 6.02
CA ARG A 34 5.13 8.30 6.39
C ARG A 34 4.79 9.14 5.15
N PHE A 35 3.55 9.08 4.73
CA PHE A 35 2.98 9.82 3.60
C PHE A 35 1.78 10.65 4.07
N VAL A 36 1.35 11.57 3.21
CA VAL A 36 0.06 12.23 3.39
C VAL A 36 -1.10 11.21 3.24
N PRO A 37 -2.26 11.45 3.86
CA PRO A 37 -3.44 10.60 3.64
C PRO A 37 -3.84 10.53 2.17
N LEU A 38 -4.33 9.36 1.75
CA LEU A 38 -4.95 9.19 0.45
C LEU A 38 -6.41 9.66 0.55
N VAL A 39 -6.67 10.91 0.16
CA VAL A 39 -8.01 11.49 0.23
C VAL A 39 -8.82 11.11 -1.01
N GLY A 40 -9.99 10.50 -0.83
CA GLY A 40 -10.91 10.14 -1.93
C GLY A 40 -12.00 9.16 -1.50
N ALA A 41 -12.93 8.82 -2.40
CA ALA A 41 -14.03 7.90 -2.10
C ALA A 41 -13.57 6.49 -1.66
N GLU A 42 -12.45 6.03 -2.22
CA GLU A 42 -11.79 4.75 -1.87
C GLU A 42 -10.57 4.95 -0.94
N GLY A 43 -10.40 6.17 -0.43
CA GLY A 43 -9.35 6.57 0.50
C GLY A 43 -9.94 6.96 1.85
N TYR A 44 -9.10 7.43 2.78
CA TYR A 44 -9.50 7.93 4.10
C TYR A 44 -9.19 9.42 4.25
#